data_AF-A0A0M2HA80-F1
#
_entry.id   AF-A0A0M2HA80-F1
#
_cell.length_a   1.000
_cell.length_b   1.000
_cell.length_c   1.000
_cell.angle_alpha   90.00
_cell.angle_beta   90.00
_cell.angle_gamma   90.00
#
_symmetry.space_group_name_H-M   'P 1'
#
loop_
_entity.id
_entity.type
_entity.pdbx_description
1 polymer ?
#
loop_
_entity_poly.entity_id
_entity_poly.type
_entity_poly.pdbx_seq_one_letter_code
_entity_poly.pdbx_strand_id
1 'polypeptide(L)'
;MIDEALSSAVITYVGYDTDTAIPGRHPDRIADDDLRREVLAIVATVDREEPGDQGLWVWGAEVATRVGEKYPQLSSDALDALKALITFEWR
;
A
#
# COMPACT_ATOMS: atom_id res chain seq x y z
N MET A 1 12.04 -11.46 -7.40
CA MET A 1 11.19 -12.57 -6.94
C MET A 1 10.16 -11.94 -6.02
N ILE A 2 8.88 -12.23 -6.22
CA ILE A 2 7.82 -11.69 -5.37
C ILE A 2 7.95 -12.28 -3.97
N ASP A 3 7.78 -11.44 -2.95
CA ASP A 3 7.66 -11.84 -1.56
C ASP A 3 6.17 -11.88 -1.20
N GLU A 4 5.63 -13.09 -1.14
CA GLU A 4 4.23 -13.34 -0.85
C GLU A 4 3.86 -12.93 0.59
N ALA A 5 4.79 -13.07 1.55
CA ALA A 5 4.53 -12.73 2.94
C ALA A 5 4.44 -11.21 3.11
N LEU A 6 5.37 -10.46 2.52
CA LEU A 6 5.33 -9.00 2.53
C LEU A 6 4.12 -8.47 1.75
N SER A 7 3.82 -9.03 0.59
CA SER A 7 2.66 -8.63 -0.22
C SER A 7 1.35 -8.86 0.51
N SER A 8 1.19 -10.04 1.14
CA SER A 8 0.02 -10.34 1.97
C SER A 8 -0.08 -9.40 3.17
N ALA A 9 1.04 -9.08 3.83
CA ALA A 9 1.06 -8.15 4.95
C ALA A 9 0.62 -6.73 4.53
N VAL A 10 1.01 -6.25 3.34
CA VAL A 10 0.53 -4.98 2.79
C VAL A 10 -1.00 -5.00 2.59
N ILE A 11 -1.53 -6.05 1.96
CA ILE A 11 -2.96 -6.21 1.73
C ILE A 11 -3.73 -6.23 3.06
N THR A 12 -3.25 -7.02 4.04
CA THR A 12 -3.81 -7.09 5.40
C THR A 12 -3.75 -5.75 6.13
N TYR A 13 -2.66 -4.99 5.99
CA TYR A 13 -2.51 -3.66 6.57
C TYR A 13 -3.55 -2.68 6.02
N VAL A 14 -3.76 -2.68 4.70
CA VAL A 14 -4.75 -1.83 4.04
C VAL A 14 -6.18 -2.28 4.37
N GLY A 15 -6.33 -3.56 4.73
CA GLY A 15 -7.62 -4.22 4.86
C GLY A 15 -8.20 -4.66 3.53
N TYR A 16 -7.40 -4.69 2.45
CA TYR A 16 -7.85 -5.03 1.09
C TYR A 16 -8.07 -6.54 0.89
N ASP A 17 -8.08 -7.31 1.97
CA ASP A 17 -8.23 -8.77 2.04
C ASP A 17 -9.70 -9.24 2.13
N THR A 18 -10.67 -8.30 2.12
CA THR A 18 -12.10 -8.63 2.19
C THR A 18 -12.93 -7.83 1.19
N ASP A 19 -13.96 -8.46 0.62
CA ASP A 19 -14.82 -7.89 -0.46
C ASP A 19 -15.58 -6.60 -0.10
N THR A 20 -15.57 -6.19 1.17
CA THR A 20 -16.30 -5.00 1.67
C THR A 20 -15.43 -4.04 2.46
N ALA A 21 -14.12 -4.26 2.50
CA ALA A 21 -13.26 -3.42 3.30
C ALA A 21 -13.06 -2.03 2.70
N ILE A 22 -13.22 -1.05 3.58
CA ILE A 22 -12.79 0.32 3.34
C ILE A 22 -11.27 0.35 3.54
N PRO A 23 -10.47 0.81 2.55
CA PRO A 23 -9.04 0.96 2.72
C PRO A 23 -8.69 1.81 3.93
N GLY A 24 -7.75 1.34 4.74
CA GLY A 24 -7.35 2.02 5.97
C GLY A 24 -5.99 1.56 6.48
N ARG A 25 -5.67 1.94 7.72
CA ARG A 25 -4.39 1.62 8.36
C ARG A 25 -4.64 0.64 9.49
N HIS A 26 -4.16 -0.59 9.34
CA HIS A 26 -4.37 -1.66 10.31
C HIS A 26 -3.05 -2.35 10.71
N PRO A 27 -2.09 -1.63 11.31
CA PRO A 27 -0.81 -2.21 11.74
C PRO A 27 -0.99 -3.38 12.72
N ASP A 28 -2.02 -3.34 13.55
CA ASP A 28 -2.31 -4.37 14.55
C ASP A 28 -2.76 -5.71 13.94
N ARG A 29 -3.09 -5.74 12.64
CA ARG A 29 -3.42 -6.99 11.93
C ARG A 29 -2.19 -7.79 11.52
N ILE A 30 -0.99 -7.21 11.61
CA ILE A 30 0.27 -7.89 11.29
C ILE A 30 0.94 -8.34 12.59
N ALA A 31 0.83 -9.64 12.88
CA ALA A 31 1.38 -10.25 14.09
C ALA A 31 2.91 -10.31 14.10
N ASP A 32 3.54 -10.42 12.92
CA ASP A 32 5.00 -10.46 12.79
C ASP A 32 5.58 -9.03 12.85
N ASP A 33 6.43 -8.78 13.84
CA ASP A 33 7.00 -7.46 14.11
C ASP A 33 7.94 -6.96 13.01
N ASP A 34 8.64 -7.87 12.32
CA ASP A 34 9.58 -7.53 11.25
C ASP A 34 8.80 -7.20 9.98
N LEU A 35 7.81 -8.02 9.61
CA LEU A 35 6.89 -7.69 8.51
C LEU A 35 6.14 -6.39 8.77
N ARG A 36 5.67 -6.18 10.01
CA ARG A 36 4.99 -4.93 10.38
C ARG A 36 5.90 -3.73 10.18
N ARG A 37 7.18 -3.82 10.56
CA ARG A 37 8.16 -2.75 10.37
C ARG A 37 8.40 -2.45 8.89
N GLU A 38 8.50 -3.49 8.06
CA GLU A 38 8.69 -3.33 6.62
C GLU A 38 7.47 -2.67 5.95
N VAL A 39 6.26 -3.13 6.26
CA VAL A 39 5.02 -2.52 5.77
C VAL A 39 4.93 -1.06 6.16
N LEU A 40 5.24 -0.71 7.42
CA LEU A 40 5.25 0.68 7.87
C LEU A 40 6.27 1.54 7.12
N ALA A 41 7.43 0.99 6.73
CA ALA A 41 8.42 1.70 5.94
C ALA A 41 7.96 1.95 4.49
N ILE A 42 7.24 0.98 3.89
CA ILE A 42 6.62 1.13 2.57
C ILE A 42 5.54 2.21 2.64
N VAL A 43 4.61 2.11 3.59
CA VAL A 43 3.52 3.08 3.77
C VAL A 43 4.07 4.48 4.05
N ALA A 44 5.11 4.62 4.87
CA ALA A 44 5.76 5.92 5.06
C ALA A 44 6.42 6.49 3.79
N THR A 45 6.75 5.66 2.79
CA THR A 45 7.18 6.15 1.47
C THR A 45 5.99 6.72 0.72
N VAL A 46 4.88 5.99 0.72
CA VAL A 46 3.63 6.37 0.08
C VAL A 46 3.05 7.67 0.67
N ASP A 47 3.09 7.83 1.99
CA ASP A 47 2.54 8.97 2.72
C ASP A 47 3.25 10.31 2.45
N ARG A 48 4.43 10.26 1.83
CA ARG A 48 5.18 11.47 1.45
C ARG A 48 4.80 11.98 0.07
N GLU A 49 3.99 11.23 -0.67
CA GLU A 49 3.53 11.61 -2.00
C GLU A 49 2.28 12.51 -1.86
N GLU A 50 2.18 13.52 -2.72
CA GLU A 50 1.03 14.42 -2.78
C GLU A 50 0.54 14.51 -4.23
N PRO A 51 -0.78 14.59 -4.49
CA PRO A 51 -1.31 14.69 -5.86
C PRO A 51 -1.05 16.04 -6.52
N GLY A 52 -0.83 17.11 -5.75
CA GLY A 52 -0.84 18.47 -6.29
C GLY A 52 -2.14 18.76 -7.04
N ASP A 53 -2.02 19.22 -8.29
CA ASP A 53 -3.16 19.51 -9.18
C ASP A 53 -3.65 18.28 -9.98
N GLN A 54 -3.06 17.11 -9.77
CA GLN A 54 -3.35 15.90 -10.53
C GLN A 54 -4.64 15.22 -10.03
N GLY A 55 -5.37 14.58 -10.95
CA GLY A 55 -6.50 13.74 -10.58
C GLY A 55 -6.06 12.51 -9.77
N LEU A 56 -6.75 12.21 -8.68
CA LEU A 56 -6.38 11.17 -7.70
C LEU A 56 -6.10 9.80 -8.33
N TRP A 57 -6.86 9.41 -9.35
CA TRP A 57 -6.66 8.11 -10.01
C TRP A 57 -5.35 8.01 -10.78
N VAL A 58 -4.96 9.11 -11.47
CA VAL A 58 -3.69 9.17 -12.22
C VAL A 58 -2.54 9.23 -11.23
N TRP A 59 -2.65 10.08 -10.21
CA TRP A 59 -1.65 10.21 -9.16
C TRP A 59 -1.41 8.87 -8.44
N GLY A 60 -2.49 8.19 -8.01
CA GLY A 60 -2.39 6.90 -7.33
C GLY A 60 -1.76 5.82 -8.20
N ALA A 61 -2.00 5.83 -9.52
CA ALA A 61 -1.34 4.89 -10.44
C ALA A 61 0.17 5.16 -10.54
N GLU A 62 0.58 6.43 -10.65
CA GLU A 62 1.99 6.81 -10.72
C GLU A 62 2.74 6.53 -9.42
N VAL A 63 2.12 6.77 -8.27
CA VAL A 63 2.68 6.40 -6.96
C VAL A 63 2.86 4.88 -6.87
N ALA A 64 1.86 4.09 -7.26
CA ALA A 64 1.97 2.63 -7.27
C ALA A 64 3.11 2.13 -8.17
N THR A 65 3.31 2.75 -9.35
CA THR A 65 4.47 2.46 -10.21
C THR A 65 5.79 2.75 -9.51
N ARG A 66 5.97 3.95 -8.94
CA ARG A 66 7.22 4.32 -8.22
C ARG A 66 7.50 3.41 -7.03
N VAL A 67 6.45 3.03 -6.30
CA VAL A 67 6.55 2.08 -5.19
C VAL A 67 6.96 0.70 -5.70
N GLY A 68 6.37 0.20 -6.79
CA GLY A 68 6.75 -1.07 -7.40
C GLY A 68 8.20 -1.09 -7.91
N GLU A 69 8.70 0.03 -8.43
CA GLU A 69 10.11 0.17 -8.81
C GLU A 69 11.05 0.11 -7.59
N LYS A 70 10.64 0.72 -6.47
CA LYS A 70 11.41 0.74 -5.22
C LYS A 70 11.33 -0.58 -4.44
N TYR A 71 10.21 -1.28 -4.54
CA TYR A 71 9.92 -2.53 -3.84
C TYR A 71 9.49 -3.61 -4.85
N PRO A 72 10.43 -4.10 -5.69
CA PRO A 72 10.14 -5.06 -6.77
C PRO A 72 9.68 -6.44 -6.28
N GLN A 73 9.72 -6.68 -4.97
CA GLN A 73 9.17 -7.86 -4.33
C GLN A 73 7.67 -7.80 -4.05
N LEU A 74 7.03 -6.63 -4.21
CA LEU A 74 5.57 -6.50 -4.02
C LEU A 74 4.80 -7.03 -5.23
N SER A 75 3.72 -7.75 -4.96
CA SER A 75 2.75 -8.17 -5.98
C SER A 75 1.93 -6.99 -6.52
N SER A 76 1.27 -7.20 -7.66
CA SER A 76 0.32 -6.22 -8.22
C SER A 76 -0.79 -5.89 -7.23
N ASP A 77 -1.31 -6.89 -6.52
CA ASP A 77 -2.44 -6.72 -5.60
C ASP A 77 -2.04 -5.89 -4.38
N ALA A 78 -0.81 -6.04 -3.90
CA ALA A 78 -0.26 -5.19 -2.84
C ALA A 78 -0.11 -3.73 -3.31
N LEU A 79 0.31 -3.51 -4.57
CA LEU A 79 0.40 -2.17 -5.14
C LEU A 79 -0.98 -1.53 -5.35
N ASP A 80 -1.98 -2.31 -5.75
CA ASP A 80 -3.37 -1.87 -5.88
C ASP A 80 -3.99 -1.53 -4.52
N ALA A 81 -3.70 -2.33 -3.48
CA ALA A 81 -4.08 -2.02 -2.11
C ALA A 81 -3.47 -0.69 -1.65
N LEU A 82 -2.17 -0.46 -1.89
CA LEU A 82 -1.53 0.81 -1.56
C LEU A 82 -2.20 1.96 -2.32
N LYS A 83 -2.39 1.85 -3.65
CA LYS A 83 -3.10 2.85 -4.45
C LYS A 83 -4.48 3.19 -3.86
N ALA A 84 -5.26 2.17 -3.47
CA ALA A 84 -6.56 2.36 -2.87
C ALA A 84 -6.48 3.10 -1.53
N LEU A 85 -5.49 2.78 -0.68
CA LEU A 85 -5.24 3.50 0.56
C LEU A 85 -4.99 5.01 0.31
N ILE A 86 -4.02 5.33 -0.55
CA ILE A 86 -3.59 6.73 -0.76
C ILE A 86 -4.73 7.57 -1.33
N THR A 87 -5.45 7.02 -2.30
CA THR A 87 -6.54 7.73 -2.98
C THR A 87 -7.79 7.83 -2.13
N PHE A 88 -8.00 6.92 -1.18
CA PHE A 88 -9.10 6.98 -0.24
C PHE A 88 -8.87 8.00 0.89
N GLU A 89 -7.65 8.07 1.42
CA GLU A 89 -7.30 9.00 2.51
C GLU A 89 -7.16 10.44 2.04
N TRP A 90 -6.84 10.65 0.76
CA TRP A 90 -6.79 11.99 0.16
C TRP A 90 -8.21 12.46 -0.18
N ARG A 91 -8.88 13.06 0.81
CA ARG A 91 -10.21 13.68 0.70
C ARG A 91 -10.21 15.11 1.20
#